data_AF-A0A381RIS6-F1
#
_entry.id   AF-A0A381RIS6-F1
#
_cell.length_a   1.000
_cell.length_b   1.000
_cell.length_c   1.000
_cell.angle_alpha   90.00
_cell.angle_beta   90.00
_cell.angle_gamma   90.00
#
_symmetry.space_group_name_H-M   'P 1'
#
loop_
_entity.id
_entity.type
_entity.pdbx_description
1 polymer ?
#
loop_
_entity_poly.entity_id
_entity_poly.type
_entity_poly.pdbx_seq_one_letter_code
_entity_poly.pdbx_strand_id
1 'polypeptide(L)'
;MNKSNIDRQIVAIGGGGFGRDPKHTKIEQYILNQTNKDKPHILFLPTASAEDQSYIDNYYDCFGSLSCKPSHISFFSRTPRLNGLFNKADVIYVGGGNTKSMLAVWREWKVDIL
;
A
#
# COMPACT_ATOMS: atom_id res chain seq x y z
N MET A 1 5.00 4.21 29.14
CA MET A 1 4.91 3.38 27.93
C MET A 1 5.96 3.87 26.96
N ASN A 2 7.02 3.07 26.73
CA ASN A 2 8.08 3.45 25.81
C ASN A 2 7.47 3.63 24.41
N LYS A 3 7.57 4.83 23.85
CA LYS A 3 7.44 5.00 22.40
C LYS A 3 8.61 4.21 21.81
N SER A 4 8.36 2.99 21.34
CA SER A 4 9.32 2.32 20.47
C SER A 4 9.49 3.26 19.27
N ASN A 5 10.71 3.79 19.12
CA ASN A 5 11.05 4.58 17.96
C ASN A 5 11.01 3.60 16.78
N ILE A 6 9.96 3.64 15.97
CA ILE A 6 9.86 2.78 14.79
C ILE A 6 10.80 3.40 13.76
N ASP A 7 11.93 2.75 13.53
CA ASP A 7 12.81 3.11 12.43
C ASP A 7 12.05 2.95 11.11
N ARG A 8 12.22 3.90 10.19
CA ARG A 8 11.63 3.79 8.86
C ARG A 8 12.19 2.54 8.17
N GLN A 9 11.31 1.72 7.64
CA GLN A 9 11.68 0.51 6.92
C GLN A 9 11.26 0.60 5.46
N ILE A 10 12.07 0.00 4.59
CA ILE A 10 11.72 -0.27 3.19
C ILE A 10 11.77 -1.78 3.01
N VAL A 11 10.62 -2.39 2.72
CA VAL A 11 10.49 -3.82 2.47
C VAL A 11 10.41 -4.05 0.97
N ALA A 12 11.46 -4.61 0.38
CA ALA A 12 11.49 -4.97 -1.03
C ALA A 12 10.93 -6.38 -1.24
N ILE A 13 9.93 -6.52 -2.14
CA ILE A 13 9.25 -7.78 -2.42
C ILE A 13 9.52 -8.15 -3.88
N GLY A 14 10.15 -9.32 -4.12
CA GLY A 14 10.47 -9.82 -5.47
C GLY A 14 9.28 -10.33 -6.29
N GLY A 15 8.04 -9.98 -5.90
CA GLY A 15 6.79 -10.50 -6.43
C GLY A 15 6.15 -11.58 -5.55
N GLY A 16 4.84 -11.79 -5.72
CA GLY A 16 4.03 -12.68 -4.88
C GLY A 16 3.03 -11.92 -4.01
N GLY A 17 2.68 -12.49 -2.86
CA GLY A 17 1.69 -11.93 -1.94
C GLY A 17 0.27 -11.99 -2.49
N PHE A 18 -0.57 -11.05 -2.05
CA PHE A 18 -1.98 -10.99 -2.41
C PHE A 18 -2.24 -10.90 -3.92
N GLY A 19 -1.27 -10.41 -4.71
CA GLY A 19 -1.38 -10.36 -6.16
C GLY A 19 -1.37 -11.72 -6.85
N ARG A 20 -0.96 -12.80 -6.17
CA ARG A 20 -0.99 -14.18 -6.68
C ARG A 20 -2.03 -15.03 -5.97
N ASP A 21 -2.07 -14.95 -4.64
CA ASP A 21 -3.02 -15.69 -3.82
C ASP A 21 -3.39 -14.82 -2.61
N PRO A 22 -4.59 -14.20 -2.59
CA PRO A 22 -5.02 -13.34 -1.49
C PRO A 22 -5.15 -14.09 -0.15
N LYS A 23 -5.20 -15.43 -0.16
CA LYS A 23 -5.27 -16.25 1.06
C LYS A 23 -3.89 -16.53 1.66
N HIS A 24 -2.81 -16.32 0.92
CA HIS A 24 -1.45 -16.57 1.39
C HIS A 24 -0.83 -15.31 2.00
N THR A 25 -1.15 -15.05 3.27
CA THR A 25 -0.92 -13.73 3.91
C THR A 25 0.43 -13.55 4.61
N LYS A 26 1.43 -14.42 4.38
CA LYS A 26 2.68 -14.39 5.15
C LYS A 26 3.46 -13.08 4.98
N ILE A 27 3.52 -12.54 3.77
CA ILE A 27 4.22 -11.29 3.46
C ILE A 27 3.44 -10.11 4.06
N GLU A 28 2.12 -10.12 3.89
CA GLU A 28 1.20 -9.09 4.35
C GLU A 28 1.23 -8.99 5.88
N GLN A 29 1.20 -10.13 6.57
CA GLN A 29 1.28 -10.18 8.03
C GLN A 29 2.66 -9.75 8.55
N TYR A 30 3.75 -10.12 7.84
CA TYR A 30 5.08 -9.59 8.16
C TYR A 30 5.11 -8.07 8.08
N ILE A 31 4.56 -7.47 7.02
CA ILE A 31 4.51 -6.01 6.82
C ILE A 31 3.72 -5.33 7.95
N LEU A 32 2.52 -5.81 8.27
CA LEU A 32 1.69 -5.22 9.33
C LEU A 32 2.40 -5.28 10.70
N ASN A 33 3.10 -6.38 10.99
CA ASN A 33 3.83 -6.55 12.25
C ASN A 33 4.99 -5.55 12.42
N GLN A 34 5.52 -4.96 11.35
CA GLN A 34 6.57 -3.93 11.46
C GLN A 34 6.05 -2.61 12.07
N THR A 35 4.74 -2.40 12.07
CA THR A 35 4.13 -1.14 12.53
C THR A 35 4.01 -1.02 14.04
N ASN A 36 4.18 -2.11 14.81
CA ASN A 36 3.89 -2.16 16.26
C ASN A 36 2.51 -1.57 16.65
N LYS A 37 1.53 -1.59 15.74
CA LYS A 37 0.16 -1.12 15.97
C LYS A 37 -0.80 -2.28 15.85
N ASP A 38 -1.83 -2.31 16.69
CA ASP A 38 -2.85 -3.36 16.66
C ASP A 38 -3.71 -3.32 15.39
N LYS A 39 -3.93 -2.12 14.84
CA LYS A 39 -4.76 -1.88 13.66
C LYS A 39 -4.20 -0.76 12.78
N PRO A 40 -3.03 -0.98 12.13
CA PRO A 40 -2.38 0.02 11.28
C PRO A 40 -3.24 0.36 10.06
N HIS A 41 -3.12 1.60 9.58
CA HIS A 41 -3.68 2.02 8.30
C HIS A 41 -2.68 1.71 7.19
N ILE A 42 -3.10 0.89 6.23
CA ILE A 42 -2.30 0.55 5.06
C ILE A 42 -2.90 1.22 3.82
N LEU A 43 -2.04 1.94 3.09
CA LEU A 43 -2.39 2.71 1.90
C LEU A 43 -1.76 2.05 0.68
N PHE A 44 -2.59 1.57 -0.23
CA PHE A 44 -2.17 0.92 -1.45
C PHE A 44 -2.07 1.90 -2.63
N LEU A 45 -0.97 1.82 -3.36
CA LEU A 45 -0.72 2.56 -4.61
C LEU A 45 -0.70 1.56 -5.78
N PRO A 46 -1.86 1.27 -6.40
CA PRO A 46 -1.98 0.33 -7.52
C PRO A 46 -1.53 0.90 -8.87
N THR A 47 -0.92 2.08 -8.90
CA THR A 47 -0.67 2.83 -10.14
C THR A 47 0.15 2.06 -11.16
N ALA A 48 1.09 1.21 -10.75
CA ALA A 48 1.92 0.41 -11.66
C ALA A 48 1.12 -0.60 -12.49
N SER A 49 0.01 -1.12 -11.96
CA SER A 49 -0.88 -2.02 -12.70
C SER A 49 -1.93 -1.27 -13.52
N ALA A 50 -1.78 0.06 -13.69
CA ALA A 50 -2.82 0.92 -14.23
C ALA A 50 -4.15 0.81 -13.46
N GLU A 51 -4.07 0.61 -12.13
CA GLU A 51 -5.23 0.46 -11.25
C GLU A 51 -6.13 -0.72 -11.62
N ASP A 52 -5.51 -1.84 -12.02
CA ASP A 52 -6.21 -3.09 -12.29
C ASP A 52 -7.19 -3.45 -11.16
N GLN A 53 -8.48 -3.56 -11.50
CA GLN A 53 -9.55 -3.75 -10.53
C GLN A 53 -9.39 -5.08 -9.78
N SER A 54 -9.01 -6.16 -10.46
CA SER A 54 -8.83 -7.46 -9.81
C SER A 54 -7.69 -7.44 -8.79
N TYR A 55 -6.64 -6.65 -9.05
CA TYR A 55 -5.54 -6.49 -8.11
C TYR A 55 -5.94 -5.67 -6.88
N ILE A 56 -6.80 -4.65 -7.07
CA ILE A 56 -7.40 -3.87 -5.98
C ILE A 56 -8.35 -4.76 -5.15
N ASP A 57 -9.18 -5.57 -5.80
CA ASP A 57 -10.10 -6.49 -5.11
C ASP A 57 -9.31 -7.52 -4.28
N ASN A 58 -8.27 -8.13 -4.86
CA ASN A 58 -7.37 -9.05 -4.14
C ASN A 58 -6.67 -8.38 -2.94
N TYR A 59 -6.30 -7.11 -3.06
CA TYR A 59 -5.76 -6.33 -1.94
C TYR A 59 -6.77 -6.23 -0.80
N TYR A 60 -8.03 -5.89 -1.11
CA TYR A 60 -9.09 -5.77 -0.10
C TYR A 60 -9.50 -7.13 0.49
N ASP A 61 -9.56 -8.19 -0.30
CA ASP A 61 -9.82 -9.55 0.19
C ASP A 61 -8.73 -9.99 1.18
N CYS A 62 -7.46 -9.74 0.85
CA CYS A 62 -6.34 -10.10 1.70
C CYS A 62 -6.30 -9.25 2.97
N PHE A 63 -6.15 -7.93 2.85
CA PHE A 63 -5.97 -7.04 4.00
C PHE A 63 -7.25 -6.80 4.81
N GLY A 64 -8.43 -6.97 4.20
CA GLY A 64 -9.70 -6.96 4.91
C GLY A 64 -9.88 -8.13 5.88
N SER A 65 -9.19 -9.25 5.62
CA SER A 65 -9.15 -10.41 6.54
C SER A 65 -8.15 -10.25 7.70
N LEU A 66 -7.27 -9.24 7.65
CA LEU A 66 -6.22 -8.98 8.63
C LEU A 66 -6.60 -7.82 9.57
N SER A 67 -5.96 -7.73 10.74
CA SER A 67 -6.19 -6.64 11.69
C SER A 67 -5.54 -5.33 11.22
N CYS A 68 -6.15 -4.67 10.23
CA CYS A 68 -5.68 -3.38 9.71
C CYS A 68 -6.85 -2.51 9.19
N LYS A 69 -6.53 -1.34 8.63
CA LYS A 69 -7.48 -0.50 7.89
C LYS A 69 -6.96 -0.32 6.46
N PRO A 70 -7.44 -1.10 5.49
CA PRO A 70 -7.01 -0.98 4.11
C PRO A 70 -7.65 0.23 3.43
N SER A 71 -6.83 0.95 2.68
CA SER A 71 -7.25 2.01 1.75
C SER A 71 -6.39 1.95 0.49
N HIS A 72 -6.84 2.58 -0.60
CA HIS A 72 -6.03 2.75 -1.80
C HIS A 72 -6.20 4.17 -2.37
N ILE A 73 -5.26 4.58 -3.21
CA ILE A 73 -5.35 5.81 -4.00
C ILE A 73 -5.71 5.45 -5.44
N SER A 74 -6.58 6.27 -6.04
CA SER A 74 -6.80 6.28 -7.48
C SER A 74 -6.44 7.64 -8.10
N PHE A 75 -5.62 7.61 -9.14
CA PHE A 75 -5.25 8.74 -10.00
C PHE A 75 -6.04 8.77 -11.31
N PHE A 76 -6.69 7.66 -11.68
CA PHE A 76 -7.49 7.55 -12.90
C PHE A 76 -8.99 7.71 -12.65
N SER A 77 -9.40 7.89 -11.39
CA SER A 77 -10.76 8.26 -10.98
C SER A 77 -10.75 9.51 -10.09
N ARG A 78 -11.72 9.65 -9.17
CA ARG A 78 -11.75 10.80 -8.25
C ARG A 78 -10.61 10.72 -7.24
N THR A 79 -9.54 11.46 -7.49
CA THR A 79 -8.38 11.52 -6.60
C THR A 79 -8.70 12.29 -5.31
N PRO A 80 -8.47 11.70 -4.12
CA PRO A 80 -8.67 12.40 -2.84
C PRO A 80 -7.55 13.40 -2.56
N ARG A 81 -7.67 14.18 -1.48
CA ARG A 81 -6.56 15.05 -1.02
C ARG A 81 -5.37 14.18 -0.56
N LEU A 82 -4.33 14.15 -1.37
CA LEU A 82 -3.16 13.26 -1.21
C LEU A 82 -2.48 13.42 0.15
N ASN A 83 -2.11 14.63 0.56
CA ASN A 83 -1.41 14.87 1.84
C ASN A 83 -2.16 14.27 3.04
N GLY A 84 -3.49 14.36 3.04
CA GLY A 84 -4.32 13.83 4.11
C GLY A 84 -4.35 12.30 4.17
N LEU A 85 -4.11 11.61 3.05
CA LEU A 85 -4.02 10.16 2.98
C LEU A 85 -2.64 9.66 3.38
N PHE A 86 -1.58 10.23 2.77
CA PHE A 86 -0.20 9.85 3.09
C PHE A 86 0.12 10.08 4.57
N ASN A 87 -0.30 11.21 5.16
CA ASN A 87 -0.06 11.50 6.58
C ASN A 87 -0.79 10.57 7.56
N LYS A 88 -1.80 9.83 7.11
CA LYS A 88 -2.54 8.88 7.94
C LYS A 88 -2.05 7.44 7.78
N ALA A 89 -1.24 7.17 6.76
CA ALA A 89 -0.76 5.83 6.46
C ALA A 89 0.33 5.43 7.46
N ASP A 90 0.17 4.25 8.05
CA ASP A 90 1.21 3.58 8.83
C ASP A 90 2.10 2.72 7.93
N VAL A 91 1.53 2.24 6.82
CA VAL A 91 2.21 1.48 5.76
C VAL A 91 1.79 2.05 4.41
N ILE A 92 2.75 2.28 3.53
CA ILE A 92 2.52 2.56 2.11
C ILE A 92 2.93 1.31 1.34
N TYR A 93 1.97 0.66 0.69
CA TYR A 93 2.20 -0.51 -0.16
C TYR A 93 2.17 -0.08 -1.63
N VAL A 94 3.25 -0.33 -2.36
CA VAL A 94 3.35 -0.01 -3.79
C VAL A 94 3.14 -1.27 -4.60
N GLY A 95 2.11 -1.28 -5.46
CA GLY A 95 1.79 -2.42 -6.33
C GLY A 95 2.82 -2.64 -7.44
N GLY A 96 2.90 -3.87 -7.93
CA GLY A 96 3.72 -4.21 -9.10
C GLY A 96 3.05 -3.82 -10.43
N GLY A 97 3.84 -3.85 -11.52
CA GLY A 97 3.38 -3.57 -12.88
C GLY A 97 4.40 -2.78 -13.69
N ASN A 98 3.95 -1.82 -14.51
CA ASN A 98 4.81 -0.96 -15.29
C ASN A 98 5.32 0.24 -14.45
N THR A 99 6.51 0.09 -13.86
CA THR A 99 7.15 1.13 -13.04
C THR A 99 7.45 2.40 -13.83
N LYS A 100 7.74 2.32 -15.14
CA LYS A 100 8.01 3.50 -15.97
C LYS A 100 6.79 4.41 -16.06
N SER A 101 5.62 3.83 -16.34
CA SER A 101 4.35 4.56 -16.39
C SER A 101 3.95 5.07 -15.00
N MET A 102 4.11 4.25 -13.95
CA MET A 102 3.85 4.66 -12.57
C MET A 102 4.62 5.93 -12.19
N LEU A 103 5.93 5.95 -12.45
CA LEU A 103 6.78 7.10 -12.11
C LEU A 103 6.40 8.36 -12.91
N ALA A 104 5.92 8.22 -14.14
CA ALA A 104 5.40 9.36 -14.90
C ALA A 104 4.15 9.95 -14.23
N VAL A 105 3.17 9.10 -13.88
CA VAL A 105 1.96 9.53 -13.17
C VAL A 105 2.30 10.17 -11.83
N TRP A 106 3.18 9.56 -11.04
CA TRP A 106 3.54 10.08 -9.72
C TRP A 106 4.18 11.46 -9.77
N ARG A 107 5.03 11.74 -10.76
CA ARG A 107 5.64 13.07 -10.95
C ARG A 107 4.60 14.12 -11.28
N GLU A 108 3.64 13.81 -12.16
CA GLU A 108 2.55 14.74 -12.50
C GLU A 108 1.65 15.03 -11.29
N TRP A 109 1.41 14.03 -10.43
CA TRP A 109 0.67 14.18 -9.18
C TRP A 109 1.53 14.62 -7.99
N LYS A 110 2.84 14.84 -8.20
CA LYS A 110 3.84 15.23 -7.19
C LYS A 110 3.96 14.27 -6.01
N VAL A 111 3.61 13.00 -6.19
CA VAL A 111 3.66 11.97 -5.15
C VAL A 111 5.08 11.66 -4.69
N ASP A 112 6.05 11.79 -5.59
CA ASP A 112 7.47 11.55 -5.35
C ASP A 112 8.15 12.56 -4.42
N ILE A 113 7.46 13.67 -4.13
CA ILE A 113 7.96 14.76 -3.27
C ILE A 113 7.05 15.04 -2.07
N LEU A 114 6.07 14.17 -1.80
CA LEU A 114 5.16 14.28 -0.65
C LEU A 114 5.81 13.88 0.67
#